data_AF-A0A9W8WSF5-F1
#
_entry.id   AF-A0A9W8WSF5-F1
#
_cell.length_a   1.000
_cell.length_b   1.000
_cell.length_c   1.000
_cell.angle_alpha   90.00
_cell.angle_beta   90.00
_cell.angle_gamma   90.00
#
_symmetry.space_group_name_H-M   'P 1'
#
loop_
_entity.id
_entity.type
_entity.pdbx_description
1 polymer ?
#
loop_
_entity_poly.entity_id
_entity_poly.type
_entity_poly.pdbx_seq_one_letter_code
_entity_poly.pdbx_strand_id
1 'polypeptide(L)'
;MRVKQFNPLIYYPNPFEDWVMQTFDELADKGPFGEGRVKLGFAFDLFFLPPEMIKSLFAQVKNKGVKTITCHGSVSLGNIVKSLHDLGLLDESIIISHGGVIRSADAELIKTAGAHLSSTPSSELQMAMGRPYCFDASFIDGGATGDAIGLQDNASLGVDCHTITGGSILTEARIALQNARHIFNEYYMKQGRVPRTVPENLSVEAAFNLATIKGAEAANMSNEVGLASIILHSTPADIDTVIVDGIIRKEGGKLLPVSVDGAARQVTGETILDWTTVARKVVSSRANMQEEIDKIEFVEASNALHKLFYVDESRIVDV
;
A
#
# COMPACT_ATOMS: atom_id res chain seq x y z
N MET A 1 16.10 14.23 -5.41
CA MET A 1 16.81 14.53 -6.68
C MET A 1 18.26 14.10 -6.57
N ARG A 2 18.87 13.61 -7.65
CA ARG A 2 20.31 13.30 -7.67
C ARG A 2 21.11 14.60 -7.66
N VAL A 3 21.87 14.80 -6.60
CA VAL A 3 22.76 15.96 -6.43
C VAL A 3 24.03 15.71 -7.24
N LYS A 4 24.34 16.62 -8.17
CA LYS A 4 25.58 16.60 -8.96
C LYS A 4 26.70 17.33 -8.23
N GLN A 5 26.36 18.42 -7.56
CA GLN A 5 27.31 19.27 -6.85
C GLN A 5 26.58 19.98 -5.71
N PHE A 6 27.22 20.11 -4.55
CA PHE A 6 26.62 20.78 -3.37
C PHE A 6 26.91 22.28 -3.31
N ASN A 7 28.00 22.76 -3.92
CA ASN A 7 28.35 24.18 -3.93
C ASN A 7 28.97 24.63 -5.28
N PRO A 8 28.24 25.38 -6.13
CA PRO A 8 26.81 25.67 -5.99
C PRO A 8 25.99 24.38 -6.04
N LEU A 9 24.79 24.40 -5.46
CA LEU A 9 23.88 23.26 -5.49
C LEU A 9 23.36 23.05 -6.92
N ILE A 10 23.81 21.98 -7.58
CA ILE A 10 23.43 21.60 -8.95
C ILE A 10 22.85 20.19 -8.90
N TYR A 11 21.71 20.00 -9.56
CA TYR A 11 21.07 18.69 -9.72
C TYR A 11 21.36 18.11 -11.11
N TYR A 12 21.33 16.79 -11.21
CA TYR A 12 21.24 16.14 -12.51
C TYR A 12 19.90 16.47 -13.17
N PRO A 13 19.84 16.67 -14.51
CA PRO A 13 18.58 16.88 -15.22
C PRO A 13 17.60 15.71 -15.06
N ASN A 14 18.12 14.47 -15.07
CA ASN A 14 17.36 13.28 -14.73
C ASN A 14 17.37 13.10 -13.20
N PRO A 15 16.21 13.15 -12.52
CA PRO A 15 16.16 12.91 -11.08
C PRO A 15 16.44 11.46 -10.71
N PHE A 16 16.42 10.55 -11.69
CA PHE A 16 16.75 9.14 -11.58
C PHE A 16 18.13 8.84 -12.19
N GLU A 17 18.66 7.66 -11.89
CA GLU A 17 19.72 7.10 -12.72
C GLU A 17 19.12 6.65 -14.07
N ASP A 18 19.88 6.75 -15.16
CA ASP A 18 19.38 6.43 -16.51
C ASP A 18 18.91 4.98 -16.62
N TRP A 19 19.54 4.07 -15.86
CA TRP A 19 19.16 2.66 -15.82
C TRP A 19 17.79 2.42 -15.19
N VAL A 20 17.20 3.36 -14.42
CA VAL A 20 15.91 3.13 -13.74
C VAL A 20 14.80 2.92 -14.75
N MET A 21 14.62 3.88 -15.67
CA MET A 21 13.58 3.77 -16.69
C MET A 21 13.95 2.80 -17.81
N GLN A 22 15.24 2.63 -18.11
CA GLN A 22 15.68 1.56 -18.99
C GLN A 22 15.30 0.18 -18.43
N THR A 23 15.53 -0.06 -17.14
CA THR A 23 15.18 -1.32 -16.47
C THR A 23 13.67 -1.53 -16.47
N PHE A 24 12.89 -0.48 -16.20
CA PHE A 24 11.44 -0.53 -16.29
C PHE A 24 10.98 -0.96 -17.69
N ASP A 25 11.48 -0.31 -18.74
CA ASP A 25 11.13 -0.64 -20.13
C ASP A 25 11.52 -2.08 -20.48
N GLU A 26 12.73 -2.50 -20.11
CA GLU A 26 13.20 -3.87 -20.35
C GLU A 26 12.34 -4.92 -19.63
N LEU A 27 11.91 -4.65 -18.39
CA LEU A 27 11.01 -5.54 -17.65
C LEU A 27 9.63 -5.56 -18.29
N ALA A 28 9.09 -4.41 -18.68
CA ALA A 28 7.80 -4.33 -19.35
C ALA A 28 7.79 -5.11 -20.67
N ASP A 29 8.87 -5.01 -21.46
CA ASP A 29 8.99 -5.67 -22.76
C ASP A 29 9.26 -7.18 -22.66
N LYS A 30 9.83 -7.65 -21.53
CA LYS A 30 10.09 -9.08 -21.28
C LYS A 30 8.88 -9.82 -20.69
N GLY A 31 7.88 -9.09 -20.20
CA GLY A 31 6.64 -9.68 -19.68
C GLY A 31 5.78 -10.35 -20.77
N PRO A 32 4.75 -11.12 -20.40
CA PRO A 32 4.32 -11.43 -19.03
C PRO A 32 5.25 -12.43 -18.33
N PHE A 33 5.35 -12.34 -17.00
CA PHE A 33 6.19 -13.23 -16.19
C PHE A 33 5.36 -14.28 -15.47
N GLY A 34 5.98 -15.43 -15.18
CA GLY A 34 5.35 -16.51 -14.41
C GLY A 34 4.03 -16.99 -15.03
N GLU A 35 3.98 -17.17 -16.36
CA GLU A 35 2.78 -17.59 -17.10
C GLU A 35 1.58 -16.64 -16.93
N GLY A 36 1.84 -15.36 -16.70
CA GLY A 36 0.81 -14.33 -16.48
C GLY A 36 0.51 -14.04 -15.01
N ARG A 37 1.07 -14.80 -14.06
CA ARG A 37 0.90 -14.55 -12.61
C ARG A 37 1.55 -13.26 -12.12
N VAL A 38 2.62 -12.82 -12.78
CA VAL A 38 3.41 -11.67 -12.34
C VAL A 38 3.18 -10.51 -13.30
N LYS A 39 2.57 -9.45 -12.77
CA LYS A 39 2.28 -8.20 -13.47
C LYS A 39 3.23 -7.11 -13.00
N LEU A 40 3.63 -6.24 -13.93
CA LEU A 40 4.42 -5.06 -13.63
C LEU A 40 3.50 -3.92 -13.21
N GLY A 41 3.72 -3.39 -12.00
CA GLY A 41 3.14 -2.14 -11.52
C GLY A 41 4.18 -1.02 -11.49
N PHE A 42 3.74 0.21 -11.23
CA PHE A 42 4.62 1.36 -11.07
C PHE A 42 4.35 2.07 -9.75
N ALA A 43 5.40 2.33 -8.96
CA ALA A 43 5.27 3.05 -7.69
C ALA A 43 5.96 4.41 -7.79
N PHE A 44 5.29 5.48 -7.39
CA PHE A 44 5.80 6.84 -7.55
C PHE A 44 5.28 7.79 -6.46
N ASP A 45 6.19 8.50 -5.80
CA ASP A 45 5.88 9.49 -4.75
C ASP A 45 6.49 10.86 -4.99
N LEU A 46 7.26 11.05 -6.08
CA LEU A 46 8.04 12.26 -6.32
C LEU A 46 7.21 13.36 -7.01
N PHE A 47 6.02 13.65 -6.47
CA PHE A 47 5.08 14.64 -7.04
C PHE A 47 5.53 16.10 -6.88
N PHE A 48 6.65 16.34 -6.19
CA PHE A 48 7.33 17.62 -6.14
C PHE A 48 8.21 17.91 -7.38
N LEU A 49 8.38 16.93 -8.27
CA LEU A 49 9.13 17.12 -9.53
C LEU A 49 8.35 18.00 -10.52
N PRO A 50 9.02 18.57 -11.55
CA PRO A 50 8.36 19.39 -12.56
C PRO A 50 7.18 18.66 -13.24
N PRO A 51 6.00 19.30 -13.41
CA PRO A 51 4.80 18.66 -13.94
C PRO A 51 5.00 17.90 -15.26
N GLU A 52 5.71 18.50 -16.22
CA GLU A 52 5.92 17.88 -17.54
C GLU A 52 6.80 16.63 -17.47
N MET A 53 7.73 16.57 -16.50
CA MET A 53 8.54 15.38 -16.26
C MET A 53 7.67 14.24 -15.70
N ILE A 54 6.80 14.54 -14.73
CA ILE A 54 5.88 13.55 -14.14
C ILE A 54 4.92 13.03 -15.22
N LYS A 55 4.31 13.91 -16.00
CA LYS A 55 3.42 13.53 -17.10
C LYS A 55 4.11 12.66 -18.14
N SER A 56 5.34 13.01 -18.54
CA SER A 56 6.12 12.21 -19.50
C SER A 56 6.42 10.82 -18.95
N LEU A 57 6.75 10.71 -17.67
CA LEU A 57 7.01 9.44 -17.00
C LEU A 57 5.75 8.56 -16.95
N PHE A 58 4.62 9.13 -16.54
CA PHE A 58 3.34 8.41 -16.50
C PHE A 58 2.89 7.99 -17.90
N ALA A 59 3.11 8.83 -18.92
CA ALA A 59 2.84 8.47 -20.30
C ALA A 59 3.70 7.27 -20.76
N GLN A 60 5.00 7.27 -20.46
CA GLN A 60 5.88 6.14 -20.75
C GLN A 60 5.39 4.84 -20.08
N VAL A 61 5.08 4.91 -18.78
CA VAL A 61 4.57 3.78 -17.99
C VAL A 61 3.26 3.24 -18.55
N LYS A 62 2.30 4.12 -18.87
CA LYS A 62 1.00 3.73 -19.44
C LYS A 62 1.11 3.20 -20.86
N ASN A 63 2.03 3.71 -21.68
CA ASN A 63 2.32 3.18 -23.01
C ASN A 63 2.83 1.73 -22.99
N LYS A 64 3.46 1.31 -21.89
CA LYS A 64 3.85 -0.08 -21.64
C LYS A 64 2.70 -0.97 -21.12
N GLY A 65 1.49 -0.42 -21.01
CA GLY A 65 0.28 -1.16 -20.61
C GLY A 65 0.17 -1.41 -19.10
N VAL A 66 0.93 -0.69 -18.26
CA VAL A 66 0.79 -0.78 -16.80
C VAL A 66 -0.58 -0.26 -16.38
N LYS A 67 -1.30 -1.08 -15.59
CA LYS A 67 -2.66 -0.80 -15.10
C LYS A 67 -2.73 -0.54 -13.60
N THR A 68 -1.60 -0.63 -12.89
CA THR A 68 -1.54 -0.47 -11.45
C THR A 68 -0.39 0.47 -11.13
N ILE A 69 -0.74 1.66 -10.68
CA ILE A 69 0.18 2.71 -10.27
C ILE A 69 -0.13 3.06 -8.82
N THR A 70 0.86 2.94 -7.95
CA THR A 70 0.70 3.19 -6.51
C THR A 70 1.44 4.44 -6.07
N CYS A 71 0.83 5.21 -5.18
CA CYS A 71 1.47 6.34 -4.49
C CYS A 71 1.00 6.42 -3.04
N HIS A 72 1.76 7.09 -2.18
CA HIS A 72 1.45 7.27 -0.77
C HIS A 72 0.68 8.57 -0.54
N GLY A 73 -0.41 8.49 0.22
CA GLY A 73 -1.09 9.63 0.83
C GLY A 73 -0.65 9.80 2.28
N SER A 74 -0.14 10.96 2.66
CA SER A 74 0.20 11.31 4.04
C SER A 74 -0.03 12.79 4.29
N VAL A 75 -0.39 13.15 5.53
CA VAL A 75 -0.50 14.56 5.97
C VAL A 75 0.81 15.33 5.68
N SER A 76 1.96 14.68 5.84
CA SER A 76 3.29 15.26 5.64
C SER A 76 3.71 15.42 4.18
N LEU A 77 3.06 14.69 3.26
CA LEU A 77 3.31 14.75 1.81
C LEU A 77 2.32 15.68 1.06
N GLY A 78 1.40 16.31 1.80
CA GLY A 78 0.36 17.16 1.22
C GLY A 78 -0.84 16.38 0.68
N ASN A 79 -1.69 17.05 -0.11
CA ASN A 79 -2.88 16.43 -0.69
C ASN A 79 -2.53 15.78 -2.03
N ILE A 80 -2.28 14.47 -2.00
CA ILE A 80 -1.90 13.67 -3.17
C ILE A 80 -3.01 13.59 -4.22
N VAL A 81 -4.28 13.55 -3.81
CA VAL A 81 -5.43 13.51 -4.72
C VAL A 81 -5.46 14.76 -5.57
N LYS A 82 -5.27 15.92 -4.95
CA LYS A 82 -5.18 17.19 -5.68
C LYS A 82 -3.99 17.23 -6.63
N SER A 83 -2.82 16.76 -6.21
CA SER A 83 -1.63 16.70 -7.07
C SER A 83 -1.88 15.85 -8.33
N LEU A 84 -2.47 14.66 -8.16
CA LEU A 84 -2.82 13.77 -9.27
C LEU A 84 -3.87 14.40 -10.19
N HIS A 85 -4.92 15.02 -9.62
CA HIS A 85 -5.97 15.68 -10.38
C HIS A 85 -5.44 16.87 -11.19
N ASP A 86 -4.66 17.76 -10.58
CA ASP A 86 -4.12 18.96 -11.23
C ASP A 86 -3.13 18.60 -12.35
N LEU A 87 -2.46 17.44 -12.25
CA LEU A 87 -1.60 16.89 -13.30
C LEU A 87 -2.37 16.17 -14.41
N GLY A 88 -3.66 15.90 -14.23
CA GLY A 88 -4.47 15.07 -15.14
C GLY A 88 -4.08 13.59 -15.12
N LEU A 89 -3.62 13.10 -13.97
CA LEU A 89 -3.10 11.73 -13.78
C LEU A 89 -3.97 10.86 -12.86
N LEU A 90 -5.01 11.44 -12.24
CA LEU A 90 -5.96 10.68 -11.42
C LEU A 90 -6.94 9.90 -12.32
N ASP A 91 -6.80 8.58 -12.34
CA ASP A 91 -7.68 7.67 -13.08
C ASP A 91 -7.70 6.26 -12.44
N GLU A 92 -8.36 5.30 -13.09
CA GLU A 92 -8.58 3.94 -12.58
C GLU A 92 -7.31 3.10 -12.42
N SER A 93 -6.17 3.58 -12.93
CA SER A 93 -4.88 2.92 -12.71
C SER A 93 -4.29 3.23 -11.34
N ILE A 94 -4.81 4.23 -10.62
CA ILE A 94 -4.20 4.77 -9.40
C ILE A 94 -4.75 4.08 -8.15
N ILE A 95 -3.84 3.62 -7.30
CA ILE A 95 -4.11 3.21 -5.92
C ILE A 95 -3.32 4.12 -4.97
N ILE A 96 -4.03 4.85 -4.12
CA ILE A 96 -3.45 5.70 -3.09
C ILE A 96 -3.34 4.90 -1.80
N SER A 97 -2.13 4.57 -1.36
CA SER A 97 -1.89 3.98 -0.05
C SER A 97 -2.24 4.98 1.06
N HIS A 98 -2.94 4.51 2.08
CA HIS A 98 -3.43 5.27 3.23
C HIS A 98 -4.52 6.28 2.90
N GLY A 99 -4.15 7.49 2.48
CA GLY A 99 -5.09 8.57 2.17
C GLY A 99 -4.81 9.88 2.90
N GLY A 100 -3.92 9.91 3.89
CA GLY A 100 -3.61 11.14 4.64
C GLY A 100 -4.87 11.91 5.05
N VAL A 101 -5.06 13.10 4.48
CA VAL A 101 -6.27 13.92 4.69
C VAL A 101 -7.13 13.93 3.44
N ILE A 102 -8.26 13.19 3.46
CA ILE A 102 -9.27 13.18 2.40
C ILE A 102 -10.51 13.94 2.88
N ARG A 103 -10.88 15.02 2.19
CA ARG A 103 -12.16 15.70 2.37
C ARG A 103 -13.20 15.16 1.40
N SER A 104 -14.46 15.53 1.60
CA SER A 104 -15.56 15.20 0.67
C SER A 104 -15.23 15.51 -0.80
N ALA A 105 -14.61 16.66 -1.08
CA ALA A 105 -14.24 17.02 -2.45
C ALA A 105 -13.17 16.07 -3.04
N ASP A 106 -12.18 15.67 -2.24
CA ASP A 106 -11.14 14.72 -2.67
C ASP A 106 -11.75 13.33 -2.93
N ALA A 107 -12.67 12.89 -2.06
CA ALA A 107 -13.36 11.62 -2.21
C ALA A 107 -14.20 11.57 -3.50
N GLU A 108 -14.88 12.65 -3.87
CA GLU A 108 -15.62 12.72 -5.13
C GLU A 108 -14.70 12.70 -6.36
N LEU A 109 -13.51 13.29 -6.27
CA LEU A 109 -12.50 13.18 -7.34
C LEU A 109 -12.05 11.73 -7.52
N ILE A 110 -11.74 11.02 -6.42
CA ILE A 110 -11.36 9.61 -6.44
C ILE A 110 -12.45 8.76 -7.11
N LYS A 111 -13.71 8.90 -6.65
CA LYS A 111 -14.85 8.15 -7.21
C LYS A 111 -15.05 8.43 -8.70
N THR A 112 -15.03 9.70 -9.09
CA THR A 112 -15.27 10.11 -10.48
C THR A 112 -14.18 9.59 -11.41
N ALA A 113 -12.94 9.58 -10.95
CA ALA A 113 -11.80 9.08 -11.71
C ALA A 113 -11.73 7.54 -11.76
N GLY A 114 -12.50 6.84 -10.92
CA GLY A 114 -12.36 5.39 -10.74
C GLY A 114 -11.07 4.98 -10.01
N ALA A 115 -10.37 5.94 -9.39
CA ALA A 115 -9.18 5.65 -8.59
C ALA A 115 -9.56 4.92 -7.30
N HIS A 116 -8.58 4.29 -6.68
CA HIS A 116 -8.77 3.52 -5.45
C HIS A 116 -7.87 4.00 -4.32
N LEU A 117 -8.28 3.68 -3.09
CA LEU A 117 -7.51 3.93 -1.87
C LEU A 117 -7.25 2.60 -1.16
N SER A 118 -6.01 2.34 -0.76
CA SER A 118 -5.65 1.16 0.02
C SER A 118 -5.40 1.57 1.47
N SER A 119 -6.40 1.38 2.33
CA SER A 119 -6.26 1.62 3.77
C SER A 119 -5.35 0.58 4.41
N THR A 120 -4.50 1.01 5.33
CA THR A 120 -3.53 0.16 6.05
C THR A 120 -3.67 0.39 7.56
N PRO A 121 -4.72 -0.17 8.18
CA PRO A 121 -5.18 0.20 9.51
C PRO A 121 -4.11 0.26 10.61
N SER A 122 -3.24 -0.73 10.69
CA SER A 122 -2.18 -0.76 11.71
C SER A 122 -1.24 0.44 11.57
N SER A 123 -0.75 0.74 10.36
CA SER A 123 0.10 1.91 10.10
C SER A 123 -0.64 3.21 10.33
N GLU A 124 -1.86 3.33 9.80
CA GLU A 124 -2.61 4.58 9.81
C GLU A 124 -2.94 5.04 11.24
N LEU A 125 -3.42 4.10 12.06
CA LEU A 125 -3.83 4.36 13.42
C LEU A 125 -2.65 4.63 14.36
N GLN A 126 -1.48 4.03 14.13
CA GLN A 126 -0.32 4.20 15.01
C GLN A 126 0.62 5.34 14.61
N MET A 127 0.67 5.71 13.33
CA MET A 127 1.65 6.67 12.78
C MET A 127 1.05 8.05 12.48
N ALA A 128 -0.08 8.40 13.09
CA ALA A 128 -0.76 9.66 12.87
C ALA A 128 -1.11 9.95 11.39
N MET A 129 -1.41 8.92 10.59
CA MET A 129 -1.84 9.10 9.20
C MET A 129 -3.37 9.26 9.06
N GLY A 130 -4.11 9.04 10.14
CA GLY A 130 -5.55 9.29 10.20
C GLY A 130 -6.37 8.02 10.44
N ARG A 131 -7.69 8.17 10.29
CA ARG A 131 -8.63 7.05 10.33
C ARG A 131 -8.60 6.34 8.97
N PRO A 132 -8.63 5.00 8.92
CA PRO A 132 -8.77 4.26 7.67
C PRO A 132 -10.07 4.66 6.93
N TYR A 133 -9.96 5.11 5.68
CA TYR A 133 -11.09 5.57 4.87
C TYR A 133 -11.98 4.44 4.30
N CYS A 134 -11.68 3.18 4.61
CA CYS A 134 -12.34 2.00 4.04
C CYS A 134 -13.77 1.70 4.53
N PHE A 135 -14.32 2.47 5.47
CA PHE A 135 -15.69 2.27 5.99
C PHE A 135 -16.47 3.58 6.06
N ASP A 136 -17.58 3.74 5.34
CA ASP A 136 -18.27 5.04 5.27
C ASP A 136 -18.87 5.47 6.61
N ALA A 137 -19.42 4.52 7.36
CA ALA A 137 -20.07 4.81 8.64
C ALA A 137 -19.08 5.23 9.74
N SER A 138 -17.76 5.02 9.57
CA SER A 138 -16.75 5.53 10.51
C SER A 138 -16.49 7.04 10.36
N PHE A 139 -17.09 7.68 9.36
CA PHE A 139 -16.99 9.12 9.12
C PHE A 139 -18.30 9.87 9.38
N ILE A 140 -19.22 9.29 10.15
CA ILE A 140 -20.49 9.93 10.56
C ILE A 140 -20.29 11.28 11.30
N ASP A 141 -19.11 11.50 11.89
CA ASP A 141 -18.72 12.72 12.59
C ASP A 141 -17.88 13.69 11.72
N GLY A 142 -17.66 13.38 10.43
CA GLY A 142 -16.84 14.18 9.52
C GLY A 142 -15.33 13.99 9.71
N GLY A 143 -14.88 13.04 10.52
CA GLY A 143 -13.45 12.75 10.72
C GLY A 143 -12.64 13.92 11.29
N ALA A 144 -11.33 13.90 11.10
CA ALA A 144 -10.42 14.93 11.63
C ALA A 144 -10.61 16.32 10.97
N THR A 145 -11.19 16.37 9.77
CA THR A 145 -11.39 17.64 9.02
C THR A 145 -12.75 18.27 9.23
N GLY A 146 -13.70 17.54 9.84
CA GLY A 146 -15.11 17.94 9.98
C GLY A 146 -15.96 17.77 8.71
N ASP A 147 -15.37 17.32 7.61
CA ASP A 147 -16.01 17.14 6.29
C ASP A 147 -15.47 15.91 5.52
N ALA A 148 -14.77 15.00 6.19
CA ALA A 148 -14.30 13.75 5.61
C ALA A 148 -15.45 12.75 5.44
N ILE A 149 -15.37 11.92 4.41
CA ILE A 149 -16.28 10.80 4.16
C ILE A 149 -15.47 9.53 3.89
N GLY A 150 -16.06 8.36 4.17
CA GLY A 150 -15.44 7.12 3.74
C GLY A 150 -15.55 6.90 2.23
N LEU A 151 -14.76 5.95 1.77
CA LEU A 151 -14.55 5.60 0.37
C LEU A 151 -14.76 4.10 0.15
N GLN A 152 -15.65 3.46 0.90
CA GLN A 152 -15.73 2.00 0.97
C GLN A 152 -15.85 1.29 -0.39
N ASP A 153 -16.57 1.88 -1.35
CA ASP A 153 -16.71 1.32 -2.70
C ASP A 153 -15.43 1.40 -3.54
N ASN A 154 -14.59 2.40 -3.28
CA ASN A 154 -13.31 2.66 -3.93
C ASN A 154 -12.12 2.30 -3.03
N ALA A 155 -12.34 1.66 -1.89
CA ALA A 155 -11.29 1.34 -0.93
C ALA A 155 -10.98 -0.16 -0.91
N SER A 156 -9.74 -0.50 -0.57
CA SER A 156 -9.29 -1.85 -0.24
C SER A 156 -8.47 -1.83 1.04
N LEU A 157 -8.14 -3.01 1.57
CA LEU A 157 -7.18 -3.16 2.68
C LEU A 157 -5.79 -3.51 2.14
N GLY A 158 -4.77 -2.97 2.80
CA GLY A 158 -3.37 -3.33 2.65
C GLY A 158 -2.70 -3.50 4.01
N VAL A 159 -1.56 -4.19 4.03
CA VAL A 159 -0.78 -4.45 5.27
C VAL A 159 0.30 -3.40 5.53
N ASP A 160 0.77 -2.74 4.47
CA ASP A 160 1.96 -1.89 4.49
C ASP A 160 3.23 -2.71 4.84
N CYS A 161 4.18 -2.13 5.56
CA CYS A 161 5.50 -2.69 5.80
C CYS A 161 5.65 -3.43 7.14
N HIS A 162 6.31 -4.59 7.09
CA HIS A 162 6.50 -5.51 8.21
C HIS A 162 7.51 -5.03 9.27
N THR A 163 8.11 -3.86 9.08
CA THR A 163 8.99 -3.22 10.07
C THR A 163 8.21 -2.60 11.22
N ILE A 164 6.92 -2.32 11.01
CA ILE A 164 6.03 -1.64 11.95
C ILE A 164 4.68 -2.36 12.13
N THR A 165 4.30 -3.26 11.21
CA THR A 165 3.04 -4.02 11.26
C THR A 165 3.28 -5.53 11.18
N GLY A 166 2.24 -6.32 11.44
CA GLY A 166 2.24 -7.76 11.20
C GLY A 166 1.76 -8.10 9.78
N GLY A 167 2.29 -9.18 9.19
CA GLY A 167 2.04 -9.57 7.79
C GLY A 167 0.67 -10.19 7.46
N SER A 168 -0.43 -9.69 8.02
CA SER A 168 -1.73 -10.38 7.98
C SER A 168 -2.87 -9.46 7.56
N ILE A 169 -3.38 -9.67 6.35
CA ILE A 169 -4.54 -8.91 5.84
C ILE A 169 -5.80 -9.12 6.70
N LEU A 170 -5.95 -10.29 7.32
CA LEU A 170 -7.07 -10.58 8.24
C LEU A 170 -6.95 -9.80 9.55
N THR A 171 -5.71 -9.54 9.98
CA THR A 171 -5.46 -8.69 11.15
C THR A 171 -5.82 -7.26 10.83
N GLU A 172 -5.42 -6.75 9.66
CA GLU A 172 -5.82 -5.42 9.18
C GLU A 172 -7.34 -5.29 9.07
N ALA A 173 -8.03 -6.26 8.45
CA ALA A 173 -9.49 -6.25 8.35
C ALA A 173 -10.17 -6.18 9.72
N ARG A 174 -9.64 -6.92 10.70
CA ARG A 174 -10.15 -6.90 12.08
C ARG A 174 -9.93 -5.54 12.74
N ILE A 175 -8.73 -4.98 12.64
CA ILE A 175 -8.38 -3.68 13.24
C ILE A 175 -9.24 -2.58 12.63
N ALA A 176 -9.35 -2.55 11.29
CA ALA A 176 -10.18 -1.60 10.56
C ALA A 176 -11.64 -1.63 11.05
N LEU A 177 -12.23 -2.83 11.08
CA LEU A 177 -13.62 -3.01 11.45
C LEU A 177 -13.88 -2.64 12.92
N GLN A 178 -12.97 -3.00 13.83
CA GLN A 178 -13.10 -2.64 15.24
C GLN A 178 -12.98 -1.14 15.46
N ASN A 179 -12.02 -0.48 14.80
CA ASN A 179 -11.87 0.96 14.84
C ASN A 179 -13.12 1.68 14.29
N ALA A 180 -13.60 1.27 13.11
CA ALA A 180 -14.78 1.83 12.48
C ALA A 180 -16.04 1.71 13.34
N ARG A 181 -16.26 0.53 13.94
CA ARG A 181 -17.37 0.31 14.89
C ARG A 181 -17.22 1.13 16.16
N HIS A 182 -16.00 1.27 16.68
CA HIS A 182 -15.75 2.11 17.86
C HIS A 182 -16.15 3.56 17.59
N ILE A 183 -15.71 4.14 16.46
CA ILE A 183 -16.04 5.52 16.09
C ILE A 183 -17.55 5.70 15.92
N PHE A 184 -18.19 4.79 15.18
CA PHE A 184 -19.65 4.82 15.00
C PHE A 184 -20.38 4.76 16.34
N ASN A 185 -19.98 3.87 17.25
CA ASN A 185 -20.59 3.74 18.57
C ASN A 185 -20.34 4.99 19.43
N GLU A 186 -19.12 5.51 19.41
CA GLU A 186 -18.72 6.68 20.20
C GLU A 186 -19.56 7.92 19.83
N TYR A 187 -19.85 8.11 18.54
CA TYR A 187 -20.72 9.18 18.05
C TYR A 187 -22.09 9.20 18.75
N TYR A 188 -22.71 8.02 18.96
CA TYR A 188 -23.99 7.90 19.67
C TYR A 188 -23.82 7.92 21.19
N MET A 189 -22.74 7.33 21.72
CA MET A 189 -22.47 7.35 23.16
C MET A 189 -22.30 8.77 23.69
N LYS A 190 -21.66 9.66 22.92
CA LYS A 190 -21.56 11.10 23.22
C LYS A 190 -22.92 11.80 23.38
N GLN A 191 -23.99 11.20 22.84
CA GLN A 191 -25.37 11.68 22.94
C GLN A 191 -26.19 10.93 24.01
N GLY A 192 -25.55 10.08 24.82
CA GLY A 192 -26.23 9.21 25.79
C GLY A 192 -27.03 8.07 25.15
N ARG A 193 -26.67 7.65 23.92
CA ARG A 193 -27.38 6.62 23.16
C ARG A 193 -26.50 5.40 22.93
N VAL A 194 -27.12 4.23 22.85
CA VAL A 194 -26.46 2.96 22.51
C VAL A 194 -27.09 2.41 21.22
N PRO A 195 -26.32 2.25 20.13
CA PRO A 195 -26.84 1.63 18.91
C PRO A 195 -27.28 0.19 19.17
N ARG A 196 -28.48 -0.18 18.70
CA ARG A 196 -28.97 -1.57 18.78
C ARG A 196 -28.34 -2.47 17.70
N THR A 197 -28.01 -1.88 16.56
CA THR A 197 -27.50 -2.56 15.36
C THR A 197 -26.30 -1.79 14.81
N VAL A 198 -25.45 -2.48 14.07
CA VAL A 198 -24.41 -1.85 13.23
C VAL A 198 -24.92 -1.76 11.80
N PRO A 199 -24.55 -0.73 11.03
CA PRO A 199 -24.88 -0.64 9.61
C PRO A 199 -24.27 -1.80 8.81
N GLU A 200 -24.88 -2.15 7.66
CA GLU A 200 -24.40 -3.22 6.77
C GLU A 200 -22.96 -2.98 6.29
N ASN A 201 -22.60 -1.71 6.06
CA ASN A 201 -21.26 -1.34 5.64
C ASN A 201 -20.21 -1.53 6.75
N LEU A 202 -20.61 -1.74 8.02
CA LEU A 202 -19.76 -2.18 9.14
C LEU A 202 -19.96 -3.67 9.50
N SER A 203 -20.36 -4.49 8.53
CA SER A 203 -20.47 -5.95 8.68
C SER A 203 -19.11 -6.65 8.57
N VAL A 204 -19.08 -7.92 8.96
CA VAL A 204 -17.90 -8.78 8.72
C VAL A 204 -17.73 -9.05 7.23
N GLU A 205 -18.83 -9.16 6.50
CA GLU A 205 -18.84 -9.32 5.04
C GLU A 205 -18.20 -8.10 4.35
N ALA A 206 -18.54 -6.88 4.78
CA ALA A 206 -17.90 -5.66 4.28
C ALA A 206 -16.37 -5.68 4.48
N ALA A 207 -15.90 -6.03 5.68
CA ALA A 207 -14.47 -6.16 5.97
C ALA A 207 -13.79 -7.24 5.12
N PHE A 208 -14.47 -8.37 4.91
CA PHE A 208 -13.96 -9.45 4.08
C PHE A 208 -13.88 -9.06 2.60
N ASN A 209 -14.87 -8.34 2.07
CA ASN A 209 -14.85 -7.81 0.71
C ASN A 209 -13.70 -6.81 0.52
N LEU A 210 -13.45 -5.93 1.50
CA LEU A 210 -12.32 -5.00 1.50
C LEU A 210 -10.96 -5.69 1.47
N ALA A 211 -10.84 -6.86 2.12
CA ALA A 211 -9.63 -7.68 2.14
C ALA A 211 -9.46 -8.60 0.92
N THR A 212 -10.46 -8.68 0.04
CA THR A 212 -10.48 -9.63 -1.08
C THR A 212 -10.88 -8.94 -2.40
N ILE A 213 -12.15 -8.99 -2.78
CA ILE A 213 -12.64 -8.53 -4.08
C ILE A 213 -12.33 -7.04 -4.32
N LYS A 214 -12.39 -6.20 -3.29
CA LYS A 214 -12.06 -4.79 -3.42
C LYS A 214 -10.57 -4.53 -3.71
N GLY A 215 -9.68 -5.35 -3.17
CA GLY A 215 -8.26 -5.31 -3.54
C GLY A 215 -8.03 -5.76 -4.98
N ALA A 216 -8.80 -6.76 -5.44
CA ALA A 216 -8.76 -7.20 -6.84
C ALA A 216 -9.32 -6.13 -7.79
N GLU A 217 -10.40 -5.43 -7.42
CA GLU A 217 -10.93 -4.28 -8.15
C GLU A 217 -9.87 -3.17 -8.24
N ALA A 218 -9.30 -2.76 -7.11
CA ALA A 218 -8.26 -1.72 -7.07
C ALA A 218 -7.05 -2.04 -7.94
N ALA A 219 -6.64 -3.31 -7.98
CA ALA A 219 -5.53 -3.78 -8.82
C ALA A 219 -5.91 -4.03 -10.29
N ASN A 220 -7.16 -3.77 -10.72
CA ASN A 220 -7.66 -4.10 -12.05
C ASN A 220 -7.58 -5.60 -12.40
N MET A 221 -7.90 -6.45 -11.41
CA MET A 221 -7.78 -7.92 -11.46
C MET A 221 -9.05 -8.67 -11.02
N SER A 222 -10.19 -8.00 -10.85
CA SER A 222 -11.45 -8.62 -10.38
C SER A 222 -12.00 -9.75 -11.26
N ASN A 223 -11.59 -9.81 -12.53
CA ASN A 223 -11.94 -10.90 -13.46
C ASN A 223 -10.98 -12.11 -13.37
N GLU A 224 -9.85 -11.98 -12.66
CA GLU A 224 -8.79 -12.99 -12.57
C GLU A 224 -8.68 -13.57 -11.15
N VAL A 225 -8.84 -12.72 -10.14
CA VAL A 225 -8.75 -13.09 -8.72
C VAL A 225 -9.88 -12.44 -7.93
N GLY A 226 -10.15 -12.95 -6.72
CA GLY A 226 -11.00 -12.26 -5.76
C GLY A 226 -12.38 -12.85 -5.49
N LEU A 227 -12.70 -14.09 -5.90
CA LEU A 227 -14.02 -14.70 -5.59
C LEU A 227 -13.96 -16.14 -5.03
N ALA A 228 -14.89 -16.36 -4.09
CA ALA A 228 -15.20 -17.54 -3.27
C ALA A 228 -14.19 -17.92 -2.16
N SER A 229 -14.28 -17.24 -1.01
CA SER A 229 -13.86 -17.84 0.27
C SER A 229 -14.83 -17.51 1.40
N ILE A 230 -14.99 -18.46 2.34
CA ILE A 230 -15.69 -18.25 3.61
C ILE A 230 -14.61 -18.19 4.68
N ILE A 231 -14.47 -17.04 5.34
CA ILE A 231 -13.51 -16.86 6.44
C ILE A 231 -14.31 -16.68 7.73
N LEU A 232 -14.02 -17.52 8.73
CA LEU A 232 -14.52 -17.38 10.10
C LEU A 232 -13.46 -16.67 10.97
N HIS A 233 -13.50 -16.84 12.30
CA HIS A 233 -12.44 -16.30 13.16
C HIS A 233 -11.12 -17.03 12.87
N SER A 234 -10.30 -16.45 12.00
CA SER A 234 -9.08 -17.07 11.51
C SER A 234 -7.88 -16.15 11.68
N THR A 235 -6.76 -16.76 11.99
CA THR A 235 -5.41 -16.23 11.83
C THR A 235 -4.76 -16.92 10.62
N PRO A 236 -3.64 -16.42 10.09
CA PRO A 236 -2.88 -17.14 9.06
C PRO A 236 -2.48 -18.57 9.48
N ALA A 237 -2.40 -18.85 10.78
CA ALA A 237 -2.11 -20.18 11.31
C ALA A 237 -3.27 -21.16 11.11
N ASP A 238 -4.52 -20.68 11.10
CA ASP A 238 -5.72 -21.51 10.92
C ASP A 238 -5.96 -21.89 9.45
N ILE A 239 -5.22 -21.30 8.51
CA ILE A 239 -5.26 -21.67 7.10
C ILE A 239 -4.63 -23.05 6.94
N ASP A 240 -5.42 -24.10 6.80
CA ASP A 240 -4.88 -25.45 6.65
C ASP A 240 -4.18 -25.65 5.30
N THR A 241 -4.88 -25.28 4.22
CA THR A 241 -4.47 -25.54 2.84
C THR A 241 -4.47 -24.26 2.02
N VAL A 242 -3.43 -24.05 1.21
CA VAL A 242 -3.33 -22.96 0.24
C VAL A 242 -3.04 -23.55 -1.13
N ILE A 243 -3.84 -23.21 -2.12
CA ILE A 243 -3.69 -23.65 -3.51
C ILE A 243 -3.49 -22.42 -4.37
N VAL A 244 -2.41 -22.40 -5.17
CA VAL A 244 -2.10 -21.34 -6.14
C VAL A 244 -1.97 -21.98 -7.51
N ASP A 245 -2.81 -21.60 -8.46
CA ASP A 245 -2.91 -22.21 -9.81
C ASP A 245 -3.01 -23.73 -9.79
N GLY A 246 -3.83 -24.28 -8.89
CA GLY A 246 -4.00 -25.73 -8.74
C GLY A 246 -2.84 -26.44 -8.03
N ILE A 247 -1.77 -25.73 -7.63
CA ILE A 247 -0.63 -26.28 -6.90
C ILE A 247 -0.80 -26.04 -5.41
N ILE A 248 -0.76 -27.11 -4.61
CA ILE A 248 -0.78 -27.01 -3.14
C ILE A 248 0.54 -26.36 -2.66
N ARG A 249 0.42 -25.25 -1.94
CA ARG A 249 1.54 -24.48 -1.34
C ARG A 249 1.60 -24.61 0.18
N LYS A 250 0.47 -24.96 0.80
CA LYS A 250 0.36 -25.25 2.24
C LYS A 250 -0.58 -26.44 2.39
N GLU A 251 -0.24 -27.39 3.26
CA GLU A 251 -1.07 -28.55 3.60
C GLU A 251 -0.85 -28.91 5.08
N GLY A 252 -1.93 -29.26 5.79
CA GLY A 252 -1.83 -29.60 7.21
C GLY A 252 -1.25 -28.47 8.07
N GLY A 253 -1.50 -27.23 7.68
CA GLY A 253 -0.97 -26.04 8.35
C GLY A 253 0.51 -25.73 8.06
N LYS A 254 1.19 -26.48 7.17
CA LYS A 254 2.63 -26.32 6.88
C LYS A 254 2.89 -25.92 5.43
N LEU A 255 3.80 -24.97 5.22
CA LEU A 255 4.26 -24.59 3.88
C LEU A 255 5.04 -25.75 3.25
N LEU A 256 4.72 -26.06 2.00
CA LEU A 256 5.41 -27.07 1.22
C LEU A 256 6.65 -26.47 0.54
N PRO A 257 7.75 -27.23 0.38
CA PRO A 257 8.91 -26.77 -0.36
C PRO A 257 8.57 -26.44 -1.82
N VAL A 258 9.24 -25.46 -2.40
CA VAL A 258 9.04 -25.03 -3.79
C VAL A 258 10.26 -25.32 -4.64
N SER A 259 10.06 -25.83 -5.84
CA SER A 259 11.13 -25.94 -6.84
C SER A 259 11.50 -24.54 -7.34
N VAL A 260 12.80 -24.33 -7.50
CA VAL A 260 13.37 -23.05 -7.95
C VAL A 260 13.72 -23.16 -9.42
N ASP A 261 13.28 -22.18 -10.22
CA ASP A 261 13.64 -22.11 -11.64
C ASP A 261 15.14 -21.76 -11.84
N GLY A 262 15.60 -21.82 -13.09
CA GLY A 262 17.00 -21.57 -13.41
C GLY A 262 17.50 -20.18 -13.02
N ALA A 263 16.66 -19.15 -13.10
CA ALA A 263 17.04 -17.78 -12.78
C ALA A 263 17.14 -17.59 -11.26
N ALA A 264 16.12 -18.03 -10.52
CA ALA A 264 16.11 -17.96 -9.07
C ALA A 264 17.18 -18.87 -8.43
N ARG A 265 17.59 -19.95 -9.11
CA ARG A 265 18.69 -20.82 -8.65
C ARG A 265 20.04 -20.10 -8.67
N GLN A 266 20.27 -19.20 -9.63
CA GLN A 266 21.51 -18.39 -9.66
C GLN A 266 21.62 -17.47 -8.44
N VAL A 267 20.47 -16.99 -7.93
CA VAL A 267 20.41 -16.10 -6.76
C VAL A 267 20.44 -16.89 -5.46
N THR A 268 19.65 -17.97 -5.38
CA THR A 268 19.44 -18.69 -4.12
C THR A 268 20.54 -19.71 -3.83
N GLY A 269 21.15 -20.27 -4.88
CA GLY A 269 22.04 -21.44 -4.81
C GLY A 269 21.31 -22.77 -4.63
N GLU A 270 19.98 -22.75 -4.51
CA GLU A 270 19.17 -23.90 -4.14
C GLU A 270 18.34 -24.41 -5.32
N THR A 271 18.05 -25.71 -5.35
CA THR A 271 17.11 -26.31 -6.33
C THR A 271 15.68 -26.40 -5.79
N ILE A 272 15.57 -26.43 -4.46
CA ILE A 272 14.33 -26.48 -3.71
C ILE A 272 14.48 -25.51 -2.53
N LEU A 273 13.48 -24.67 -2.30
CA LEU A 273 13.41 -23.81 -1.13
C LEU A 273 12.35 -24.34 -0.17
N ASP A 274 12.78 -24.76 1.02
CA ASP A 274 11.89 -25.00 2.15
C ASP A 274 11.86 -23.81 3.11
N TRP A 275 10.84 -23.79 3.99
CA TRP A 275 10.68 -22.69 4.93
C TRP A 275 11.84 -22.57 5.92
N THR A 276 12.45 -23.69 6.32
CA THR A 276 13.58 -23.68 7.26
C THR A 276 14.80 -22.96 6.66
N THR A 277 15.07 -23.18 5.38
CA THR A 277 16.14 -22.55 4.61
C THR A 277 15.87 -21.07 4.43
N VAL A 278 14.65 -20.70 4.05
CA VAL A 278 14.23 -19.29 3.94
C VAL A 278 14.35 -18.59 5.29
N ALA A 279 13.82 -19.17 6.36
CA ALA A 279 13.87 -18.59 7.71
C ALA A 279 15.32 -18.36 8.18
N ARG A 280 16.22 -19.32 7.93
CA ARG A 280 17.65 -19.16 8.26
C ARG A 280 18.27 -17.99 7.50
N LYS A 281 18.03 -17.90 6.19
CA LYS A 281 18.54 -16.79 5.36
C LYS A 281 17.99 -15.43 5.81
N VAL A 282 16.70 -15.34 6.17
CA VAL A 282 16.09 -14.12 6.70
C VAL A 282 16.73 -13.71 8.03
N VAL A 283 16.96 -14.64 8.95
CA VAL A 283 17.63 -14.36 10.22
C VAL A 283 19.07 -13.91 10.01
N SER A 284 19.82 -14.56 9.13
CA SER A 284 21.19 -14.15 8.78
C SER A 284 21.21 -12.77 8.13
N SER A 285 20.29 -12.49 7.19
CA SER A 285 20.16 -11.18 6.56
C SER A 285 19.84 -10.09 7.58
N ARG A 286 18.95 -10.36 8.55
CA ARG A 286 18.65 -9.43 9.65
C ARG A 286 19.90 -9.10 10.47
N ALA A 287 20.72 -10.09 10.81
CA ALA A 287 21.95 -9.86 11.56
C ALA A 287 22.91 -8.94 10.78
N ASN A 288 23.11 -9.22 9.49
CA ASN A 288 23.97 -8.39 8.64
C ASN A 288 23.43 -6.97 8.49
N MET A 289 22.11 -6.79 8.33
CA MET A 289 21.50 -5.46 8.27
C MET A 289 21.65 -4.71 9.59
N GLN A 290 21.56 -5.40 10.74
CA GLN A 290 21.77 -4.77 12.04
C GLN A 290 23.18 -4.20 12.16
N GLU A 291 24.20 -4.93 11.72
CA GLU A 291 25.59 -4.44 11.71
C GLU A 291 25.75 -3.16 10.88
N GLU A 292 25.03 -3.01 9.77
CA GLU A 292 25.04 -1.77 8.98
C GLU A 292 24.23 -0.65 9.63
N ILE A 293 23.07 -0.96 10.22
CA ILE A 293 22.22 0.01 10.93
C ILE A 293 22.97 0.62 12.11
N ASP A 294 23.76 -0.17 12.84
CA ASP A 294 24.54 0.29 13.99
C ASP A 294 25.61 1.34 13.60
N LYS A 295 25.90 1.49 12.30
CA LYS A 295 26.81 2.52 11.76
C LYS A 295 26.10 3.81 11.38
N ILE A 296 24.77 3.86 11.42
CA ILE A 296 23.97 4.99 10.95
C ILE A 296 23.78 5.99 12.10
N GLU A 297 24.18 7.24 11.86
CA GLU A 297 23.78 8.37 12.69
C GLU A 297 22.32 8.75 12.37
N PHE A 298 21.38 8.25 13.18
CA PHE A 298 19.93 8.33 12.90
C PHE A 298 19.41 9.75 12.72
N VAL A 299 19.91 10.73 13.49
CA VAL A 299 19.47 12.13 13.37
C VAL A 299 19.86 12.71 12.02
N GLU A 300 21.09 12.44 11.57
CA GLU A 300 21.56 12.89 10.25
C GLU A 300 20.79 12.21 9.12
N ALA A 301 20.56 10.89 9.24
CA ALA A 301 19.77 10.12 8.28
C ALA A 301 18.32 10.62 8.18
N SER A 302 17.67 10.90 9.31
CA SER A 302 16.31 11.46 9.37
C SER A 302 16.23 12.81 8.66
N ASN A 303 17.16 13.72 8.99
CA ASN A 303 17.22 15.04 8.36
C ASN A 303 17.49 14.97 6.84
N ALA A 304 18.29 14.00 6.40
CA ALA A 304 18.52 13.76 4.98
C ALA A 304 17.26 13.25 4.27
N LEU A 305 16.50 12.36 4.90
CA LEU A 305 15.24 11.83 4.37
C LEU A 305 14.16 12.92 4.26
N HIS A 306 13.99 13.77 5.29
CA HIS A 306 13.05 14.89 5.24
C HIS A 306 13.31 15.81 4.04
N LYS A 307 14.58 16.15 3.81
CA LYS A 307 15.01 16.95 2.64
C LYS A 307 14.78 16.23 1.33
N LEU A 308 15.08 14.93 1.26
CA LEU A 308 14.95 14.14 0.04
C LEU A 308 13.49 14.02 -0.42
N PHE A 309 12.58 13.82 0.54
CA PHE A 309 11.15 13.63 0.29
C PHE A 309 10.32 14.92 0.35
N TYR A 310 10.96 16.08 0.52
CA TYR A 310 10.27 17.37 0.63
C TYR A 310 9.18 17.35 1.71
N VAL A 311 9.48 16.73 2.84
CA VAL A 311 8.58 16.67 4.00
C VAL A 311 8.32 18.08 4.50
N ASP A 312 7.04 18.43 4.68
CA ASP A 312 6.66 19.69 5.29
C ASP A 312 6.89 19.63 6.81
N GLU A 313 8.11 20.00 7.24
CA GLU A 313 8.51 19.98 8.65
C GLU A 313 7.64 20.89 9.53
N SER A 314 6.94 21.89 8.97
CA SER A 314 6.00 22.72 9.73
C SER A 314 4.77 21.96 10.23
N ARG A 315 4.52 20.76 9.67
CA ARG A 315 3.44 19.86 10.09
C ARG A 315 3.88 18.83 11.12
N ILE A 316 5.16 18.79 11.47
CA ILE A 316 5.71 17.89 12.50
C ILE A 316 5.73 18.67 13.82
N VAL A 317 5.26 18.02 14.88
CA VAL A 317 5.18 18.60 16.22
C VAL A 317 5.96 17.74 17.20
N ASP A 318 6.77 18.38 18.05
CA ASP A 318 7.37 17.75 19.22
C ASP A 318 6.31 17.73 20.35
N VAL A 319 6.01 16.54 20.88
CA VAL A 319 5.01 16.31 21.94
C VAL A 319 5.60 15.67 23.19
#